data_AF-A0A9W8Y6D4-F1
#
_entry.id   AF-A0A9W8Y6D4-F1
#
_cell.length_a   1.000
_cell.length_b   1.000
_cell.length_c   1.000
_cell.angle_alpha   90.00
_cell.angle_beta   90.00
_cell.angle_gamma   90.00
#
_symmetry.space_group_name_H-M   'P 1'
#
loop_
_entity.id
_entity.type
_entity.pdbx_description
1 polymer ?
#
loop_
_entity_poly.entity_id
_entity_poly.type
_entity_poly.pdbx_seq_one_letter_code
_entity_poly.pdbx_strand_id
1 'polypeptide(L)'
;MFSILFFILLPLILAILLKFNMPPLASVKSWSPFKIDALGIVTLLGADAVRKSLGRLTYSPFEYFPLLAGHIFADNSVADPIPGFILYNITEGMKATDLSAWFTRWLLCQKVTYSATKLKITGTTRGREPTSHHSRARTIALVLNSFLIIWPLLSSDWYGSVASFSLVGLVAVRIWTLRAMRQSLDANFEQASSATKSSPVNLFISLPTGERITVTTTTGITQDCLLTEARPKSSWNHMIAQTIAWVAFGIHVVSLGMACLAVQLALLISTLACSVAVVRCWWSEGWNSEEHRLGSRMVIKRSDTSGVQSMAKMYVLLGLNDEEEQNMVDWSLIPTRSSRLWLPTYRQFKEDARHDPSVLDTWGNRLRQAYEDDERAQAAAAL
;
A
#
# COMPACT_ATOMS: atom_id res chain seq x y z
N MET A 1 -27.52 15.79 -2.30
CA MET A 1 -27.77 16.03 -3.75
C MET A 1 -27.63 14.79 -4.64
N PHE A 2 -26.72 13.84 -4.38
CA PHE A 2 -26.54 12.65 -5.25
C PHE A 2 -27.61 11.55 -5.14
N SER A 3 -28.39 11.50 -4.06
CA SER A 3 -29.51 10.55 -3.93
C SER A 3 -30.63 10.83 -4.96
N ILE A 4 -30.81 12.09 -5.35
CA ILE A 4 -31.87 12.49 -6.29
C ILE A 4 -31.50 12.12 -7.73
N LEU A 5 -30.22 12.18 -8.09
CA LEU A 5 -29.76 11.79 -9.44
C LEU A 5 -29.90 10.28 -9.68
N PHE A 6 -29.67 9.44 -8.66
CA PHE A 6 -29.85 7.99 -8.73
C PHE A 6 -31.31 7.59 -8.94
N PHE A 7 -32.24 8.27 -8.25
CA PHE A 7 -33.69 8.04 -8.40
C PHE A 7 -34.25 8.54 -9.74
N ILE A 8 -33.56 9.43 -10.46
CA ILE A 8 -34.01 9.97 -11.76
C ILE A 8 -33.36 9.22 -12.93
N LEU A 9 -32.06 8.87 -12.84
CA LEU A 9 -31.36 8.16 -13.91
C LEU A 9 -31.72 6.68 -14.01
N LEU A 10 -31.98 6.01 -12.88
CA LEU A 10 -32.36 4.60 -12.87
C LEU A 10 -33.66 4.33 -13.66
N PRO A 11 -34.79 5.06 -13.46
CA PRO A 11 -35.99 4.86 -14.26
C PRO A 11 -35.84 5.33 -15.70
N LEU A 12 -35.00 6.33 -15.98
CA LEU A 12 -34.75 6.78 -17.36
C LEU A 12 -33.97 5.73 -18.16
N ILE A 13 -32.95 5.11 -17.55
CA ILE A 13 -32.19 4.00 -18.13
C ILE A 13 -33.09 2.76 -18.27
N LEU A 14 -33.92 2.46 -17.27
CA LEU A 14 -34.91 1.37 -17.32
C LEU A 14 -35.94 1.58 -18.43
N ALA A 15 -36.43 2.82 -18.63
CA ALA A 15 -37.37 3.18 -19.68
C ALA A 15 -36.75 3.15 -21.09
N ILE A 16 -35.47 3.51 -21.22
CA ILE A 16 -34.72 3.39 -22.48
C ILE A 16 -34.48 1.90 -22.81
N LEU A 17 -34.17 1.07 -21.81
CA LEU A 17 -33.96 -0.37 -21.99
C LEU A 17 -35.27 -1.13 -22.29
N LEU A 18 -36.40 -0.71 -21.72
CA LEU A 18 -37.73 -1.27 -22.02
C LEU A 18 -38.25 -0.90 -23.43
N LYS A 19 -37.78 0.22 -24.00
CA LYS A 19 -38.15 0.66 -25.36
C LYS A 19 -37.34 -0.03 -26.47
N PHE A 20 -36.15 -0.54 -26.16
CA PHE A 20 -35.39 -1.35 -27.11
C PHE A 20 -35.89 -2.79 -27.04
N ASN A 21 -36.64 -3.20 -28.08
CA ASN A 21 -37.05 -4.58 -28.30
C ASN A 21 -35.78 -5.45 -28.50
N MET A 22 -35.20 -5.92 -27.39
CA MET A 22 -33.97 -6.70 -27.42
C MET A 22 -34.23 -8.06 -28.09
N PRO A 23 -33.31 -8.56 -28.93
CA PRO A 23 -33.39 -9.91 -29.48
C PRO A 23 -33.50 -10.94 -28.34
N PRO A 24 -34.02 -12.16 -28.59
CA PRO A 24 -34.41 -13.05 -27.51
C PRO A 24 -33.18 -13.52 -26.73
N LEU A 25 -32.94 -12.87 -25.58
CA LEU A 25 -32.00 -13.31 -24.53
C LEU A 25 -32.29 -14.75 -24.05
N ALA A 26 -33.42 -15.33 -24.46
CA ALA A 26 -33.75 -16.74 -24.29
C ALA A 26 -32.66 -17.70 -24.82
N SER A 27 -31.97 -17.34 -25.91
CA SER A 27 -30.89 -18.19 -26.47
C SER A 27 -29.61 -18.17 -25.62
N VAL A 28 -29.42 -17.13 -24.79
CA VAL A 28 -28.27 -17.00 -23.89
C VAL A 28 -28.50 -17.77 -22.58
N LYS A 29 -29.76 -17.93 -22.16
CA LYS A 29 -30.15 -18.67 -20.96
C LYS A 29 -29.89 -20.19 -21.06
N SER A 30 -29.86 -20.74 -22.27
CA SER A 30 -29.66 -22.18 -22.49
C SER A 30 -28.20 -22.63 -22.31
N TRP A 31 -27.26 -21.69 -22.14
CA TRP A 31 -25.85 -22.01 -21.97
C TRP A 31 -25.63 -22.59 -20.59
N SER A 32 -25.23 -23.87 -20.55
CA SER A 32 -24.93 -24.54 -19.29
C SER A 32 -23.74 -23.88 -18.58
N PRO A 33 -23.77 -23.80 -17.24
CA PRO A 33 -22.66 -23.26 -16.46
C PRO A 33 -21.38 -24.07 -16.71
N PHE A 34 -20.21 -23.42 -16.58
CA PHE A 34 -18.92 -24.11 -16.70
C PHE A 34 -18.82 -25.25 -15.67
N LYS A 35 -18.24 -26.39 -16.09
CA LYS A 35 -17.74 -27.43 -15.17
C LYS A 35 -16.37 -27.09 -14.56
N ILE A 36 -15.78 -25.97 -14.97
CA ILE A 36 -14.52 -25.46 -14.41
C ILE A 36 -14.85 -24.78 -13.10
N ASP A 37 -14.07 -25.09 -12.07
CA ASP A 37 -14.07 -24.47 -10.74
C ASP A 37 -13.65 -22.98 -10.84
N ALA A 38 -14.49 -22.16 -11.47
CA ALA A 38 -14.34 -20.72 -11.56
C ALA A 38 -14.34 -20.06 -10.17
N LEU A 39 -14.90 -20.77 -9.18
CA LEU A 39 -14.84 -20.45 -7.78
C LEU A 39 -13.39 -20.39 -7.28
N GLY A 40 -12.57 -21.44 -7.53
CA GLY A 40 -11.15 -21.42 -7.16
C GLY A 40 -10.33 -20.30 -7.82
N ILE A 41 -10.66 -19.94 -9.07
CA ILE A 41 -10.01 -18.82 -9.79
C ILE A 41 -10.39 -17.47 -9.18
N VAL A 42 -11.67 -17.27 -8.84
CA VAL A 42 -12.19 -16.02 -8.26
C VAL A 42 -11.67 -15.78 -6.84
N THR A 43 -11.38 -16.85 -6.09
CA THR A 43 -10.85 -16.75 -4.72
C THR A 43 -9.34 -16.55 -4.66
N LEU A 44 -8.55 -17.19 -5.53
CA LEU A 44 -7.09 -17.20 -5.40
C LEU A 44 -6.37 -16.18 -6.28
N LEU A 45 -6.93 -15.84 -7.44
CA LEU A 45 -6.16 -15.12 -8.45
C LEU A 45 -6.07 -13.62 -8.14
N GLY A 46 -4.85 -13.17 -7.82
CA GLY A 46 -4.54 -11.76 -7.58
C GLY A 46 -4.90 -11.25 -6.19
N ALA A 47 -5.32 -12.11 -5.25
CA ALA A 47 -5.69 -11.70 -3.89
C ALA A 47 -4.57 -10.93 -3.18
N ASP A 48 -3.33 -11.44 -3.23
CA ASP A 48 -2.18 -10.77 -2.62
C ASP A 48 -1.84 -9.43 -3.29
N ALA A 49 -1.94 -9.37 -4.63
CA ALA A 49 -1.68 -8.14 -5.37
C ALA A 49 -2.73 -7.06 -5.05
N VAL A 50 -4.00 -7.43 -4.94
CA VAL A 50 -5.09 -6.53 -4.55
C VAL A 50 -4.95 -6.12 -3.09
N ARG A 51 -4.67 -7.07 -2.18
CA ARG A 51 -4.41 -6.81 -0.75
C ARG A 51 -3.26 -5.82 -0.56
N LYS A 52 -2.16 -6.00 -1.28
CA LYS A 52 -1.01 -5.09 -1.27
C LYS A 52 -1.37 -3.71 -1.82
N SER A 53 -2.07 -3.64 -2.95
CA SER A 53 -2.44 -2.37 -3.61
C SER A 53 -3.47 -1.54 -2.84
N LEU A 54 -4.44 -2.17 -2.17
CA LEU A 54 -5.48 -1.47 -1.41
C LEU A 54 -5.13 -1.28 0.07
N GLY A 55 -4.33 -2.18 0.64
CA GLY A 55 -3.94 -2.12 2.05
C GLY A 55 -2.93 -1.01 2.38
N ARG A 56 -2.34 -0.34 1.39
CA ARG A 56 -1.47 0.84 1.59
C ARG A 56 -2.20 2.08 2.13
N LEU A 57 -3.53 2.07 2.20
CA LEU A 57 -4.40 3.18 2.64
C LEU A 57 -4.27 4.51 1.87
N THR A 58 -3.53 4.57 0.76
CA THR A 58 -3.57 5.71 -0.18
C THR A 58 -4.92 5.74 -0.89
N TYR A 59 -5.38 6.91 -1.31
CA TYR A 59 -6.59 6.98 -2.15
C TYR A 59 -6.30 6.42 -3.55
N SER A 60 -7.11 5.46 -3.98
CA SER A 60 -7.11 4.94 -5.33
C SER A 60 -8.50 5.11 -5.95
N PRO A 61 -8.59 5.64 -7.20
CA PRO A 61 -9.86 5.74 -7.91
C PRO A 61 -10.54 4.37 -8.11
N PHE A 62 -9.77 3.28 -8.06
CA PHE A 62 -10.25 1.94 -8.33
C PHE A 62 -10.89 1.23 -7.13
N GLU A 63 -10.90 1.85 -5.94
CA GLU A 63 -11.57 1.29 -4.74
C GLU A 63 -13.07 1.04 -4.92
N TYR A 64 -13.70 1.73 -5.87
CA TYR A 64 -15.13 1.66 -6.15
C TYR A 64 -15.49 0.55 -7.15
N PHE A 65 -14.51 -0.04 -7.83
CA PHE A 65 -14.75 -1.00 -8.90
C PHE A 65 -15.04 -2.40 -8.36
N PRO A 66 -15.81 -3.24 -9.05
CA PRO A 66 -15.97 -4.64 -8.66
C PRO A 66 -14.61 -5.36 -8.79
N LEU A 67 -14.05 -5.88 -7.71
CA LEU A 67 -12.73 -6.54 -7.71
C LEU A 67 -12.88 -8.01 -7.33
N LEU A 68 -11.92 -8.82 -7.77
CA LEU A 68 -11.70 -10.18 -7.29
C LEU A 68 -11.21 -10.14 -5.83
N ALA A 69 -11.21 -11.31 -5.21
CA ALA A 69 -10.71 -11.51 -3.85
C ALA A 69 -11.43 -10.67 -2.77
N GLY A 70 -12.76 -10.52 -2.86
CA GLY A 70 -13.55 -9.82 -1.83
C GLY A 70 -13.38 -10.38 -0.41
N HIS A 71 -13.01 -11.65 -0.27
CA HIS A 71 -12.71 -12.30 0.99
C HIS A 71 -11.58 -11.61 1.80
N ILE A 72 -10.65 -10.90 1.16
CA ILE A 72 -9.55 -10.22 1.89
C ILE A 72 -10.06 -9.18 2.88
N PHE A 73 -11.22 -8.57 2.58
CA PHE A 73 -11.89 -7.59 3.45
C PHE A 73 -12.79 -8.25 4.49
N ALA A 74 -13.34 -9.43 4.17
CA ALA A 74 -14.12 -10.24 5.10
C ALA A 74 -13.22 -10.80 6.21
N ASP A 75 -12.05 -11.31 5.84
CA ASP A 75 -11.04 -11.90 6.73
C ASP A 75 -10.19 -10.86 7.47
N ASN A 76 -10.37 -9.56 7.18
CA ASN A 76 -9.51 -8.48 7.67
C ASN A 76 -8.03 -8.56 7.32
N SER A 77 -7.62 -9.50 6.46
CA SER A 77 -6.21 -9.73 6.09
C SER A 77 -5.47 -8.52 5.51
N VAL A 78 -6.21 -7.44 5.21
CA VAL A 78 -5.67 -6.13 4.85
C VAL A 78 -4.93 -5.45 6.02
N ALA A 79 -5.34 -5.71 7.26
CA ALA A 79 -4.74 -5.17 8.48
C ALA A 79 -3.70 -6.10 9.13
N ASP A 80 -3.43 -7.26 8.51
CA ASP A 80 -2.44 -8.19 9.05
C ASP A 80 -1.03 -7.65 8.83
N PRO A 81 -0.17 -7.67 9.87
CA PRO A 81 1.21 -7.22 9.75
C PRO A 81 1.99 -8.13 8.80
N ILE A 82 2.88 -7.54 8.00
CA ILE A 82 3.82 -8.29 7.15
C ILE A 82 5.14 -8.38 7.91
N PRO A 83 5.65 -9.59 8.23
CA PRO A 83 6.88 -9.74 8.98
C PRO A 83 8.12 -9.38 8.14
N GLY A 84 9.26 -9.21 8.82
CA GLY A 84 10.57 -9.01 8.18
C GLY A 84 10.96 -7.54 7.98
N PHE A 85 10.17 -6.60 8.50
CA PHE A 85 10.56 -5.20 8.60
C PHE A 85 11.19 -4.95 9.97
N ILE A 86 12.23 -4.13 10.03
CA ILE A 86 12.80 -3.70 11.30
C ILE A 86 12.97 -2.19 11.25
N LEU A 87 12.36 -1.48 12.19
CA LEU A 87 12.51 -0.05 12.39
C LEU A 87 13.51 0.21 13.50
N TYR A 88 14.51 1.02 13.18
CA TYR A 88 15.52 1.53 14.10
C TYR A 88 15.28 3.04 14.21
N ASN A 89 14.82 3.49 15.37
CA ASN A 89 14.75 4.91 15.68
C ASN A 89 16.11 5.35 16.21
N ILE A 90 16.95 5.86 15.31
CA ILE A 90 18.36 6.16 15.59
C ILE A 90 18.48 7.24 16.67
N THR A 91 17.63 8.27 16.59
CA THR A 91 17.65 9.43 17.49
C THR A 91 17.23 9.07 18.92
N GLU A 92 16.27 8.15 19.10
CA GLU A 92 15.80 7.75 20.44
C GLU A 92 16.41 6.42 20.93
N GLY A 93 17.30 5.79 20.16
CA GLY A 93 17.89 4.50 20.53
C GLY A 93 16.87 3.36 20.68
N MET A 94 15.74 3.42 19.97
CA MET A 94 14.71 2.37 20.01
C MET A 94 14.75 1.47 18.78
N LYS A 95 14.53 0.18 18.98
CA LYS A 95 14.38 -0.81 17.92
C LYS A 95 12.98 -1.44 18.01
N ALA A 96 12.25 -1.45 16.91
CA ALA A 96 10.98 -2.12 16.76
C ALA A 96 11.07 -3.15 15.63
N THR A 97 10.62 -4.38 15.90
CA THR A 97 10.57 -5.47 14.92
C THR A 97 9.29 -5.50 14.12
N ASP A 98 8.33 -4.64 14.47
CA ASP A 98 7.02 -4.59 13.84
C ASP A 98 6.74 -3.19 13.32
N LEU A 99 6.09 -3.15 12.16
CA LEU A 99 5.56 -1.95 11.53
C LEU A 99 4.08 -2.18 11.23
N SER A 100 3.32 -1.10 11.18
CA SER A 100 1.92 -1.14 10.78
C SER A 100 1.75 -1.76 9.38
N ALA A 101 0.70 -2.55 9.25
CA ALA A 101 0.31 -3.30 8.07
C ALA A 101 0.14 -2.41 6.83
N TRP A 102 -0.40 -1.20 7.03
CA TRP A 102 -0.56 -0.25 5.93
C TRP A 102 0.79 0.28 5.44
N PHE A 103 1.72 0.57 6.36
CA PHE A 103 2.99 1.18 6.03
C PHE A 103 3.93 0.19 5.35
N THR A 104 3.98 -1.05 5.84
CA THR A 104 4.72 -2.14 5.19
C THR A 104 4.24 -2.38 3.77
N ARG A 105 2.92 -2.41 3.52
CA ARG A 105 2.35 -2.52 2.16
C ARG A 105 2.69 -1.32 1.29
N TRP A 106 2.64 -0.11 1.85
CA TRP A 106 3.06 1.11 1.14
C TRP A 106 4.53 1.04 0.72
N LEU A 107 5.42 0.60 1.62
CA LEU A 107 6.85 0.43 1.35
C LEU A 107 7.12 -0.61 0.27
N LEU A 108 6.46 -1.77 0.31
CA LEU A 108 6.62 -2.82 -0.71
C LEU A 108 6.11 -2.38 -2.10
N CYS A 109 5.27 -1.34 -2.16
CA CYS A 109 4.79 -0.75 -3.39
C CYS A 109 5.76 0.29 -3.98
N GLN A 110 6.79 0.71 -3.23
CA GLN A 110 7.80 1.63 -3.73
C GLN A 110 8.92 0.86 -4.42
N LYS A 111 9.44 1.41 -5.53
CA LYS A 111 10.72 0.96 -6.10
C LYS A 111 11.86 1.47 -5.22
N VAL A 112 12.15 0.82 -4.11
CA VAL A 112 13.24 1.23 -3.21
C VAL A 112 14.57 0.90 -3.88
N THR A 113 15.53 1.81 -3.81
CA THR A 113 16.91 1.53 -4.22
C THR A 113 17.77 1.41 -2.98
N TYR A 114 18.65 0.40 -2.96
CA TYR A 114 19.56 0.14 -1.85
C TYR A 114 20.31 1.41 -1.43
N SER A 115 20.06 1.86 -0.19
CA SER A 115 20.77 2.97 0.48
C SER A 115 20.64 4.36 -0.16
N ALA A 116 19.76 4.53 -1.15
CA ALA A 116 19.55 5.80 -1.86
C ALA A 116 18.29 6.54 -1.42
N THR A 117 17.26 5.76 -1.06
CA THR A 117 15.89 6.25 -0.88
C THR A 117 15.72 6.88 0.50
N LYS A 118 15.41 8.18 0.50
CA LYS A 118 15.04 8.95 1.68
C LYS A 118 13.55 9.28 1.63
N LEU A 119 12.87 9.04 2.74
CA LEU A 119 11.47 9.38 2.93
C LEU A 119 11.35 10.50 3.97
N LYS A 120 10.52 11.49 3.69
CA LYS A 120 10.17 12.54 4.64
C LYS A 120 8.68 12.47 4.91
N ILE A 121 8.31 12.08 6.12
CA ILE A 121 6.91 11.96 6.54
C ILE A 121 6.54 13.22 7.30
N THR A 122 5.55 13.94 6.78
CA THR A 122 5.05 15.21 7.32
C THR A 122 3.54 15.20 7.41
N GLY A 123 3.00 15.98 8.35
CA GLY A 123 1.57 16.24 8.43
C GLY A 123 1.15 17.54 7.79
N THR A 124 -0.08 17.57 7.28
CA THR A 124 -0.82 18.81 7.08
C THR A 124 -1.89 18.95 8.15
N THR A 125 -2.01 20.13 8.74
CA THR A 125 -3.07 20.46 9.71
C THR A 125 -4.44 20.54 9.07
N ARG A 126 -4.51 20.83 7.76
CA ARG A 126 -5.77 20.87 7.02
C ARG A 126 -5.99 19.55 6.30
N GLY A 127 -7.00 18.80 6.73
CA GLY A 127 -7.54 17.68 5.98
C GLY A 127 -8.03 18.17 4.61
N ARG A 128 -7.50 17.59 3.54
CA ARG A 128 -7.87 17.97 2.17
C ARG A 128 -8.59 16.82 1.51
N GLU A 129 -9.81 17.10 1.03
CA GLU A 129 -10.64 16.14 0.31
C GLU A 129 -9.94 15.60 -0.95
N PRO A 130 -10.28 14.36 -1.36
CA PRO A 130 -9.74 13.76 -2.58
C PRO A 130 -10.09 14.60 -3.81
N THR A 131 -9.12 14.70 -4.73
CA THR A 131 -9.18 15.55 -5.93
C THR A 131 -10.33 15.20 -6.90
N SER A 132 -10.69 16.14 -7.80
CA SER A 132 -11.74 16.00 -8.82
C SER A 132 -11.69 14.69 -9.63
N HIS A 133 -10.50 14.12 -9.86
CA HIS A 133 -10.33 12.85 -10.57
C HIS A 133 -11.00 11.66 -9.87
N HIS A 134 -11.11 11.68 -8.55
CA HIS A 134 -11.82 10.66 -7.78
C HIS A 134 -13.33 10.69 -8.04
N SER A 135 -13.89 11.86 -8.37
CA SER A 135 -15.32 11.96 -8.70
C SER A 135 -15.63 11.26 -10.02
N ARG A 136 -14.77 11.40 -11.04
CA ARG A 136 -14.90 10.70 -12.33
C ARG A 136 -14.85 9.18 -12.17
N ALA A 137 -13.88 8.67 -11.40
CA ALA A 137 -13.75 7.24 -11.17
C ALA A 137 -14.95 6.64 -10.42
N ARG A 138 -15.51 7.37 -9.44
CA ARG A 138 -16.76 6.99 -8.76
C ARG A 138 -17.92 6.87 -9.74
N THR A 139 -18.06 7.83 -10.67
CA THR A 139 -19.12 7.78 -11.68
C THR A 139 -18.96 6.57 -12.61
N ILE A 140 -17.74 6.30 -13.09
CA ILE A 140 -17.47 5.13 -13.95
C ILE A 140 -17.76 3.83 -13.20
N ALA A 141 -17.29 3.72 -11.95
CA ALA A 141 -17.56 2.56 -11.12
C ALA A 141 -19.06 2.37 -10.86
N LEU A 142 -19.81 3.45 -10.63
CA LEU A 142 -21.26 3.39 -10.44
C LEU A 142 -21.95 2.84 -11.70
N VAL A 143 -21.57 3.34 -12.88
CA VAL A 143 -22.11 2.87 -14.17
C VAL A 143 -21.80 1.39 -14.35
N LEU A 144 -20.55 0.97 -14.10
CA LEU A 144 -20.14 -0.43 -14.24
C LEU A 144 -20.89 -1.35 -13.27
N ASN A 145 -20.99 -1.01 -11.98
CA ASN A 145 -21.74 -1.81 -11.01
C ASN A 145 -23.24 -1.87 -11.37
N SER A 146 -23.81 -0.76 -11.87
CA SER A 146 -25.20 -0.73 -12.33
C SER A 146 -25.42 -1.64 -13.53
N PHE A 147 -24.49 -1.62 -14.50
CA PHE A 147 -24.52 -2.51 -15.66
C PHE A 147 -24.47 -3.98 -15.23
N LEU A 148 -23.60 -4.34 -14.28
CA LEU A 148 -23.51 -5.71 -13.77
C LEU A 148 -24.76 -6.18 -13.05
N ILE A 149 -25.59 -5.28 -12.50
CA ILE A 149 -26.90 -5.62 -11.92
C ILE A 149 -27.98 -5.75 -13.01
N ILE A 150 -28.01 -4.80 -13.94
CA ILE A 150 -29.05 -4.71 -14.98
C ILE A 150 -28.94 -5.87 -15.98
N TRP A 151 -27.73 -6.29 -16.34
CA TRP A 151 -27.51 -7.33 -17.34
C TRP A 151 -28.10 -8.70 -16.97
N PRO A 152 -27.87 -9.26 -15.76
CA PRO A 152 -28.52 -10.49 -15.32
C PRO A 152 -30.04 -10.37 -15.17
N LEU A 153 -30.53 -9.21 -14.72
CA LEU A 153 -31.96 -8.95 -14.58
C LEU A 153 -32.67 -9.02 -15.94
N LEU A 154 -32.09 -8.39 -16.97
CA LEU A 154 -32.61 -8.45 -18.35
C LEU A 154 -32.54 -9.87 -18.92
N SER A 155 -31.50 -10.62 -18.57
CA SER A 155 -31.33 -12.03 -18.97
C SER A 155 -32.26 -13.00 -18.22
N SER A 156 -33.07 -12.50 -17.26
CA SER A 156 -33.92 -13.31 -16.38
C SER A 156 -33.14 -14.42 -15.65
N ASP A 157 -31.89 -14.12 -15.29
CA ASP A 157 -31.01 -15.00 -14.50
C ASP A 157 -30.97 -14.54 -13.04
N TRP A 158 -31.80 -15.19 -12.21
CA TRP A 158 -31.91 -14.86 -10.79
C TRP A 158 -30.61 -15.08 -10.02
N TYR A 159 -29.87 -16.15 -10.31
CA TYR A 159 -28.59 -16.43 -9.67
C TYR A 159 -27.55 -15.37 -10.04
N GLY A 160 -27.52 -14.98 -11.32
CA GLY A 160 -26.71 -13.86 -11.79
C GLY A 160 -27.04 -12.54 -11.09
N SER A 161 -28.31 -12.21 -10.91
CA SER A 161 -28.72 -11.01 -10.18
C SER A 161 -28.29 -11.02 -8.72
N VAL A 162 -28.49 -12.14 -8.01
CA VAL A 162 -28.06 -12.30 -6.62
C VAL A 162 -26.54 -12.16 -6.51
N ALA A 163 -25.78 -12.77 -7.44
CA ALA A 163 -24.33 -12.63 -7.49
C ALA A 163 -23.90 -11.15 -7.64
N SER A 164 -24.55 -10.39 -8.51
CA SER A 164 -24.26 -8.96 -8.73
C SER A 164 -24.59 -8.08 -7.53
N PHE A 165 -25.74 -8.28 -6.88
CA PHE A 165 -26.08 -7.54 -5.66
C PHE A 165 -25.09 -7.81 -4.54
N SER A 166 -24.69 -9.08 -4.39
CA SER A 166 -23.71 -9.48 -3.40
C SER A 166 -22.33 -8.88 -3.66
N LEU A 167 -21.92 -8.80 -4.93
CA LEU A 167 -20.70 -8.12 -5.35
C LEU A 167 -20.71 -6.63 -5.00
N VAL A 168 -21.83 -5.93 -5.22
CA VAL A 168 -21.98 -4.52 -4.82
C VAL A 168 -21.94 -4.37 -3.30
N GLY A 169 -22.51 -5.31 -2.55
CA GLY A 169 -22.38 -5.38 -1.09
C GLY A 169 -20.91 -5.46 -0.65
N LEU A 170 -20.11 -6.32 -1.29
CA LEU A 170 -18.67 -6.43 -1.03
C LEU A 170 -17.93 -5.12 -1.35
N VAL A 171 -18.26 -4.45 -2.45
CA VAL A 171 -17.70 -3.14 -2.80
C VAL A 171 -18.04 -2.11 -1.71
N ALA A 172 -19.29 -2.08 -1.22
CA ALA A 172 -19.73 -1.16 -0.18
C ALA A 172 -19.00 -1.38 1.15
N VAL A 173 -18.92 -2.64 1.61
CA VAL A 173 -18.18 -2.98 2.84
C VAL A 173 -16.71 -2.60 2.70
N ARG A 174 -16.07 -2.92 1.57
CA ARG A 174 -14.67 -2.53 1.32
C ARG A 174 -14.46 -1.03 1.43
N ILE A 175 -15.31 -0.22 0.78
CA ILE A 175 -15.22 1.25 0.83
C ILE A 175 -15.35 1.73 2.29
N TRP A 176 -16.27 1.13 3.04
CA TRP A 176 -16.45 1.45 4.45
C TRP A 176 -15.20 1.09 5.27
N THR A 177 -14.67 -0.12 5.14
CA THR A 177 -13.49 -0.60 5.88
C THR A 177 -12.26 0.27 5.60
N LEU A 178 -11.97 0.57 4.32
CA LEU A 178 -10.84 1.42 3.96
C LEU A 178 -11.00 2.85 4.49
N ARG A 179 -12.21 3.41 4.49
CA ARG A 179 -12.49 4.72 5.08
C ARG A 179 -12.32 4.69 6.60
N ALA A 180 -12.80 3.66 7.27
CA ALA A 180 -12.69 3.52 8.72
C ALA A 180 -11.21 3.39 9.16
N MET A 181 -10.40 2.64 8.41
CA MET A 181 -8.94 2.55 8.64
C MET A 181 -8.24 3.89 8.43
N ARG A 182 -8.56 4.63 7.36
CA ARG A 182 -8.02 5.98 7.11
C ARG A 182 -8.41 6.98 8.19
N GLN A 183 -9.65 6.93 8.68
CA GLN A 183 -10.10 7.78 9.78
C GLN A 183 -9.39 7.45 11.09
N SER A 184 -9.05 6.18 11.33
CA SER A 184 -8.21 5.80 12.45
C SER A 184 -6.79 6.36 12.30
N LEU A 185 -6.21 6.23 11.11
CA LEU A 185 -4.88 6.78 10.83
C LEU A 185 -4.85 8.30 11.01
N ASP A 186 -5.87 9.01 10.55
CA ASP A 186 -5.99 10.46 10.73
C ASP A 186 -6.14 10.85 12.22
N ALA A 187 -6.83 10.03 13.02
CA ALA A 187 -6.96 10.26 14.47
C ALA A 187 -5.65 10.00 15.21
N ASN A 188 -4.94 8.93 14.86
CA ASN A 188 -3.61 8.64 15.37
C ASN A 188 -2.64 9.77 15.01
N PHE A 189 -2.74 10.30 13.79
CA PHE A 189 -1.96 11.44 13.36
C PHE A 189 -2.25 12.71 14.18
N GLU A 190 -3.52 12.97 14.50
CA GLU A 190 -3.91 14.11 15.34
C GLU A 190 -3.36 13.99 16.77
N GLN A 191 -3.32 12.78 17.32
CA GLN A 191 -2.66 12.48 18.60
C GLN A 191 -1.14 12.66 18.53
N ALA A 192 -0.52 12.18 17.44
CA ALA A 192 0.91 12.31 17.16
C ALA A 192 1.36 13.78 17.01
N SER A 193 0.47 14.64 16.51
CA SER A 193 0.74 16.06 16.26
C SER A 193 0.64 16.93 17.53
N SER A 194 0.40 16.34 18.69
CA SER A 194 0.41 17.07 19.97
C SER A 194 1.82 17.64 20.26
N ALA A 195 1.87 18.81 20.92
CA ALA A 195 3.11 19.56 21.16
C ALA A 195 4.19 18.73 21.89
N THR A 196 3.77 17.75 22.70
CA THR A 196 4.65 16.89 23.49
C THR A 196 5.40 15.84 22.64
N LYS A 197 4.94 15.51 21.43
CA LYS A 197 5.52 14.43 20.58
C LYS A 197 6.08 14.92 19.23
N SER A 198 6.41 16.21 19.14
CA SER A 198 6.80 16.86 17.88
C SER A 198 8.31 16.93 17.62
N SER A 199 9.14 16.27 18.43
CA SER A 199 10.60 16.18 18.21
C SER A 199 10.92 15.48 16.89
N PRO A 200 11.81 16.03 16.04
CA PRO A 200 12.24 15.38 14.83
C PRO A 200 13.09 14.14 15.16
N VAL A 201 12.85 13.04 14.45
CA VAL A 201 13.58 11.79 14.60
C VAL A 201 14.02 11.25 13.24
N ASN A 202 15.22 10.69 13.23
CA ASN A 202 15.76 9.95 12.10
C ASN A 202 15.55 8.46 12.33
N LEU A 203 14.77 7.86 11.43
CA LEU A 203 14.49 6.44 11.44
C LEU A 203 15.28 5.77 10.33
N PHE A 204 15.59 4.52 10.58
CA PHE A 204 16.25 3.63 9.65
C PHE A 204 15.46 2.34 9.59
N ILE A 205 15.03 1.95 8.39
CA ILE A 205 14.15 0.79 8.22
C ILE A 205 14.84 -0.22 7.31
N SER A 206 14.92 -1.46 7.78
CA SER A 206 15.33 -2.61 6.98
C SER A 206 14.10 -3.29 6.41
N LEU A 207 14.08 -3.50 5.10
CA LEU A 207 13.05 -4.26 4.40
C LEU A 207 13.37 -5.76 4.41
N PRO A 208 12.37 -6.64 4.22
CA PRO A 208 12.58 -8.09 4.11
C PRO A 208 13.44 -8.49 2.90
N THR A 209 13.56 -7.63 1.89
CA THR A 209 14.44 -7.80 0.72
C THR A 209 15.91 -7.51 1.01
N GLY A 210 16.25 -7.02 2.21
CA GLY A 210 17.59 -6.58 2.59
C GLY A 210 17.90 -5.13 2.22
N GLU A 211 17.00 -4.47 1.49
CA GLU A 211 17.07 -3.03 1.20
C GLU A 211 16.87 -2.21 2.48
N ARG A 212 17.50 -1.04 2.52
CA ARG A 212 17.47 -0.15 3.68
C ARG A 212 17.06 1.24 3.26
N ILE A 213 16.18 1.86 4.04
CA ILE A 213 15.66 3.20 3.79
C ILE A 213 15.86 4.09 5.01
N THR A 214 16.06 5.37 4.73
CA THR A 214 16.11 6.41 5.75
C THR A 214 14.79 7.17 5.75
N VAL A 215 14.21 7.36 6.93
CA VAL A 215 12.95 8.09 7.09
C VAL A 215 13.11 9.20 8.13
N THR A 216 12.87 10.45 7.73
CA THR A 216 12.85 11.58 8.67
C THR A 216 11.40 11.93 9.00
N THR A 217 11.06 11.90 10.29
CA THR A 217 9.70 12.19 10.79
C THR A 217 9.73 12.74 12.22
N THR A 218 8.64 12.64 12.98
CA THR A 218 8.57 13.00 14.40
C THR A 218 8.35 11.80 15.30
N THR A 219 8.75 11.89 16.57
CA THR A 219 8.52 10.84 17.58
C THR A 219 7.06 10.38 17.61
N GLY A 220 6.12 11.33 17.62
CA GLY A 220 4.69 11.02 17.64
C GLY A 220 4.23 10.23 16.44
N ILE A 221 4.67 10.61 15.22
CA ILE A 221 4.29 9.88 14.00
C ILE A 221 4.87 8.46 14.03
N THR A 222 6.11 8.31 14.51
CA THR A 222 6.74 6.99 14.67
C THR A 222 5.91 6.09 15.57
N GLN A 223 5.61 6.53 16.79
CA GLN A 223 4.92 5.72 17.80
C GLN A 223 3.44 5.50 17.46
N ASP A 224 2.71 6.57 17.15
CA ASP A 224 1.24 6.52 17.06
C ASP A 224 0.75 6.18 15.63
N CYS A 225 1.58 6.35 14.58
CA CYS A 225 1.18 6.05 13.20
C CYS A 225 1.94 4.90 12.54
N LEU A 226 3.27 4.84 12.71
CA LEU A 226 4.10 3.82 12.03
C LEU A 226 4.11 2.50 12.80
N LEU A 227 4.19 2.55 14.13
CA LEU A 227 4.22 1.37 15.01
C LEU A 227 2.83 0.93 15.48
N THR A 228 1.84 1.83 15.46
CA THR A 228 0.46 1.51 15.86
C THR A 228 -0.41 1.20 14.65
N GLU A 229 -1.14 0.09 14.71
CA GLU A 229 -1.99 -0.35 13.59
C GLU A 229 -3.22 0.53 13.38
N ALA A 230 -3.55 0.82 12.12
CA ALA A 230 -4.73 1.61 11.78
C ALA A 230 -5.98 0.69 11.75
N ARG A 231 -6.70 0.62 12.87
CA ARG A 231 -7.91 -0.21 13.00
C ARG A 231 -9.16 0.63 13.21
N PRO A 232 -10.33 0.23 12.67
CA PRO A 232 -11.59 0.94 12.92
C PRO A 232 -11.86 1.12 14.42
N LYS A 233 -12.18 2.35 14.84
CA LYS A 233 -12.37 2.71 16.27
C LYS A 233 -13.47 1.90 16.97
N SER A 234 -14.56 1.59 16.26
CA SER A 234 -15.66 0.79 16.80
C SER A 234 -15.48 -0.67 16.38
N SER A 235 -15.10 -1.51 17.35
CA SER A 235 -14.96 -2.95 17.16
C SER A 235 -16.27 -3.61 16.72
N TRP A 236 -17.41 -3.16 17.25
CA TRP A 236 -18.72 -3.71 16.92
C TRP A 236 -19.13 -3.45 15.46
N ASN A 237 -19.00 -2.20 15.00
CA ASN A 237 -19.32 -1.85 13.61
C ASN A 237 -18.41 -2.60 12.62
N HIS A 238 -17.15 -2.79 13.01
CA HIS A 238 -16.18 -3.55 12.21
C HIS A 238 -16.56 -5.02 12.12
N MET A 239 -16.93 -5.63 13.25
CA MET A 239 -17.42 -7.01 13.29
C MET A 239 -18.65 -7.20 12.40
N ILE A 240 -19.66 -6.32 12.50
CA ILE A 240 -20.85 -6.37 11.65
C ILE A 240 -20.46 -6.26 10.17
N ALA A 241 -19.61 -5.31 9.82
CA ALA A 241 -19.17 -5.13 8.44
C ALA A 241 -18.46 -6.39 7.91
N GLN A 242 -17.60 -7.02 8.71
CA GLN A 242 -16.95 -8.28 8.36
C GLN A 242 -17.95 -9.43 8.19
N THR A 243 -18.94 -9.55 9.08
CA THR A 243 -19.99 -10.56 8.94
C THR A 243 -20.78 -10.36 7.65
N ILE A 244 -21.15 -9.11 7.33
CA ILE A 244 -21.82 -8.77 6.08
C ILE A 244 -20.93 -9.14 4.88
N ALA A 245 -19.63 -8.86 4.95
CA ALA A 245 -18.69 -9.24 3.89
C ALA A 245 -18.57 -10.75 3.72
N TRP A 246 -18.50 -11.53 4.80
CA TRP A 246 -18.46 -13.00 4.72
C TRP A 246 -19.73 -13.58 4.10
N VAL A 247 -20.89 -13.12 4.55
CA VAL A 247 -22.19 -13.54 4.01
C VAL A 247 -22.31 -13.15 2.54
N ALA A 248 -21.98 -11.90 2.19
CA ALA A 248 -22.00 -11.43 0.81
C ALA A 248 -20.99 -12.18 -0.06
N PHE A 249 -19.81 -12.52 0.45
CA PHE A 249 -18.83 -13.31 -0.27
C PHE A 249 -19.36 -14.72 -0.56
N GLY A 250 -19.92 -15.40 0.45
CA GLY A 250 -20.51 -16.72 0.29
C GLY A 250 -21.68 -16.74 -0.69
N ILE A 251 -22.61 -15.78 -0.57
CA ILE A 251 -23.73 -15.62 -1.52
C ILE A 251 -23.22 -15.35 -2.94
N HIS A 252 -22.22 -14.48 -3.09
CA HIS A 252 -21.64 -14.15 -4.40
C HIS A 252 -21.06 -15.40 -5.06
N VAL A 253 -20.24 -16.15 -4.34
CA VAL A 253 -19.59 -17.38 -4.79
C VAL A 253 -20.60 -18.44 -5.25
N VAL A 254 -21.59 -18.76 -4.41
CA VAL A 254 -22.57 -19.81 -4.72
C VAL A 254 -23.44 -19.38 -5.89
N SER A 255 -23.93 -18.14 -5.88
CA SER A 255 -24.81 -17.65 -6.94
C SER A 255 -24.08 -17.50 -8.27
N LEU A 256 -22.79 -17.10 -8.25
CA LEU A 256 -21.96 -17.04 -9.45
C LEU A 256 -21.80 -18.44 -10.05
N GLY A 257 -21.56 -19.47 -9.24
CA GLY A 257 -21.46 -20.86 -9.72
C GLY A 257 -22.73 -21.40 -10.38
N MET A 258 -23.89 -20.89 -9.98
CA MET A 258 -25.21 -21.30 -10.50
C MET A 258 -25.77 -20.41 -11.61
N ALA A 259 -25.14 -19.26 -11.87
CA ALA A 259 -25.55 -18.32 -12.91
C ALA A 259 -25.34 -18.88 -14.33
N CYS A 260 -26.03 -18.30 -15.31
CA CYS A 260 -25.84 -18.70 -16.71
C CYS A 260 -24.45 -18.28 -17.22
N LEU A 261 -23.93 -19.03 -18.19
CA LEU A 261 -22.54 -18.90 -18.66
C LEU A 261 -22.17 -17.48 -19.09
N ALA A 262 -23.08 -16.79 -19.79
CA ALA A 262 -22.83 -15.43 -20.26
C ALA A 262 -22.73 -14.42 -19.11
N VAL A 263 -23.56 -14.55 -18.07
CA VAL A 263 -23.48 -13.71 -16.87
C VAL A 263 -22.22 -14.03 -16.07
N GLN A 264 -21.88 -15.31 -15.92
CA GLN A 264 -20.63 -15.74 -15.28
C GLN A 264 -19.42 -15.10 -15.93
N LEU A 265 -19.32 -15.18 -17.27
CA LEU A 265 -18.22 -14.58 -18.03
C LEU A 265 -18.20 -13.06 -17.90
N ALA A 266 -19.36 -12.39 -17.99
CA ALA A 266 -19.42 -10.95 -17.84
C ALA A 266 -18.93 -10.48 -16.46
N LEU A 267 -19.36 -11.15 -15.38
CA LEU A 267 -18.92 -10.85 -14.01
C LEU A 267 -17.44 -11.14 -13.80
N LEU A 268 -16.96 -12.29 -14.28
CA LEU A 268 -15.56 -12.71 -14.14
C LEU A 268 -14.62 -11.81 -14.94
N ILE A 269 -14.92 -11.54 -16.20
CA ILE A 269 -14.10 -10.65 -17.04
C ILE A 269 -14.08 -9.24 -16.46
N SER A 270 -15.23 -8.73 -16.02
CA SER A 270 -15.31 -7.38 -15.45
C SER A 270 -14.51 -7.27 -14.14
N THR A 271 -14.69 -8.21 -13.22
CA THR A 271 -13.95 -8.21 -11.94
C THR A 271 -12.46 -8.44 -12.13
N LEU A 272 -12.06 -9.33 -13.04
CA LEU A 272 -10.66 -9.56 -13.40
C LEU A 272 -10.05 -8.32 -14.03
N ALA A 273 -10.70 -7.71 -15.02
CA ALA A 273 -10.21 -6.51 -15.68
C ALA A 273 -10.02 -5.35 -14.69
N CYS A 274 -10.97 -5.17 -13.77
CA CYS A 274 -10.86 -4.16 -12.71
C CYS A 274 -9.72 -4.48 -11.73
N SER A 275 -9.52 -5.74 -11.36
CA SER A 275 -8.43 -6.17 -10.47
C SER A 275 -7.07 -5.98 -11.12
N VAL A 276 -6.94 -6.35 -12.39
CA VAL A 276 -5.75 -6.09 -13.21
C VAL A 276 -5.52 -4.60 -13.34
N ALA A 277 -6.56 -3.79 -13.55
CA ALA A 277 -6.42 -2.33 -13.61
C ALA A 277 -5.93 -1.75 -12.27
N VAL A 278 -6.45 -2.19 -11.12
CA VAL A 278 -5.95 -1.80 -9.78
C VAL A 278 -4.45 -2.09 -9.63
N VAL A 279 -4.01 -3.27 -10.08
CA VAL A 279 -2.62 -3.72 -9.95
C VAL A 279 -1.70 -3.08 -11.01
N ARG A 280 -2.18 -2.86 -12.24
CA ARG A 280 -1.39 -2.27 -13.35
C ARG A 280 -1.32 -0.75 -13.27
N CYS A 281 -2.40 -0.08 -12.88
CA CYS A 281 -2.37 1.37 -12.62
C CYS A 281 -1.51 1.71 -11.41
N TRP A 282 -1.20 0.74 -10.54
CA TRP A 282 -0.10 0.88 -9.58
C TRP A 282 1.28 0.94 -10.27
N TRP A 283 1.51 0.15 -11.33
CA TRP A 283 2.82 0.08 -12.00
C TRP A 283 3.11 1.26 -12.95
N SER A 284 2.09 1.86 -13.54
CA SER A 284 2.26 2.98 -14.46
C SER A 284 2.44 4.28 -13.66
N GLU A 285 3.69 4.76 -13.60
CA GLU A 285 4.18 6.02 -12.98
C GLU A 285 3.46 7.33 -13.38
N GLY A 286 2.33 7.29 -14.12
CA GLY A 286 1.80 8.44 -14.84
C GLY A 286 0.38 8.89 -14.52
N TRP A 287 -0.44 8.13 -13.78
CA TRP A 287 -1.84 8.54 -13.55
C TRP A 287 -2.04 9.23 -12.20
N ASN A 288 -1.60 10.49 -12.09
CA ASN A 288 -1.93 11.45 -11.01
C ASN A 288 -1.98 10.83 -9.60
N SER A 289 -0.91 10.13 -9.23
CA SER A 289 -0.87 9.39 -7.98
C SER A 289 -0.64 10.35 -6.81
N GLU A 290 -1.68 10.58 -6.01
CA GLU A 290 -1.51 11.10 -4.65
C GLU A 290 -0.89 10.00 -3.75
N GLU A 291 0.07 9.21 -4.25
CA GLU A 291 0.73 8.12 -3.52
C GLU A 291 1.55 8.62 -2.35
N HIS A 292 1.97 9.88 -2.43
CA HIS A 292 2.57 10.61 -1.33
C HIS A 292 1.54 10.96 -0.25
N ARG A 293 0.23 10.78 -0.44
CA ARG A 293 -0.81 11.14 0.54
C ARG A 293 -1.45 9.88 1.14
N LEU A 294 -1.54 9.88 2.46
CA LEU A 294 -2.09 8.80 3.27
C LEU A 294 -3.13 9.36 4.23
N GLY A 295 -4.30 8.74 4.26
CA GLY A 295 -5.45 9.34 4.94
C GLY A 295 -5.74 10.73 4.39
N SER A 296 -6.36 11.60 5.19
CA SER A 296 -6.62 12.99 4.81
C SER A 296 -5.48 13.95 5.17
N ARG A 297 -4.57 13.56 6.09
CA ARG A 297 -3.60 14.48 6.72
C ARG A 297 -2.12 14.14 6.52
N MET A 298 -1.75 12.89 6.24
CA MET A 298 -0.34 12.50 6.22
C MET A 298 0.24 12.54 4.80
N VAL A 299 1.49 13.01 4.69
CA VAL A 299 2.22 13.13 3.43
C VAL A 299 3.62 12.54 3.54
N ILE A 300 3.95 11.58 2.66
CA ILE A 300 5.28 10.98 2.51
C ILE A 300 5.91 11.51 1.22
N LYS A 301 6.94 12.33 1.36
CA LYS A 301 7.76 12.77 0.22
C LYS A 301 8.94 11.83 0.07
N ARG A 302 9.16 11.36 -1.16
CA ARG A 302 10.33 10.55 -1.52
C ARG A 302 11.38 11.44 -2.19
N SER A 303 12.63 11.26 -1.80
CA SER A 303 13.79 11.83 -2.46
C SER A 303 14.84 10.74 -2.60
N ASP A 304 15.30 10.48 -3.82
CA ASP A 304 16.36 9.52 -4.06
C ASP A 304 17.69 10.25 -4.28
N THR A 305 18.76 9.69 -3.73
CA THR A 305 20.10 10.25 -3.91
C THR A 305 20.75 9.66 -5.17
N SER A 306 21.28 10.52 -6.04
CA SER A 306 22.03 10.11 -7.24
C SER A 306 23.45 9.64 -6.91
N GLY A 307 24.07 8.89 -7.83
CA GLY A 307 25.48 8.48 -7.75
C GLY A 307 25.68 7.03 -7.28
N VAL A 308 26.91 6.71 -6.89
CA VAL A 308 27.30 5.37 -6.44
C VAL A 308 26.65 5.09 -5.09
N GLN A 309 25.94 3.97 -4.99
CA GLN A 309 25.24 3.58 -3.77
C GLN A 309 26.20 2.89 -2.81
N SER A 310 26.33 3.42 -1.60
CA SER A 310 27.11 2.79 -0.54
C SER A 310 26.49 3.04 0.83
N MET A 311 26.65 2.06 1.73
CA MET A 311 26.16 2.17 3.11
C MET A 311 26.80 3.34 3.86
N ALA A 312 28.10 3.56 3.66
CA ALA A 312 28.82 4.68 4.26
C ALA A 312 28.29 6.04 3.79
N LYS A 313 28.03 6.20 2.48
CA LYS A 313 27.42 7.42 1.93
C LYS A 313 26.08 7.72 2.59
N MET A 314 25.24 6.70 2.79
CA MET A 314 23.96 6.87 3.46
C MET A 314 24.11 7.27 4.94
N TYR A 315 25.07 6.71 5.67
CA TYR A 315 25.35 7.11 7.06
C TYR A 315 25.88 8.54 7.18
N VAL A 316 26.73 8.97 6.24
CA VAL A 316 27.16 10.38 6.16
C VAL A 316 25.97 11.29 5.86
N LEU A 317 25.12 10.90 4.91
CA LEU A 317 23.92 11.65 4.51
C LEU A 317 22.81 11.68 5.55
N LEU A 318 22.87 10.81 6.56
CA LEU A 318 22.00 10.83 7.74
C LEU A 318 22.43 11.92 8.74
N GLY A 319 23.70 12.35 8.70
CA GLY A 319 24.21 13.39 9.59
C GLY A 319 24.29 12.96 11.05
N LEU A 320 24.62 11.70 11.30
CA LEU A 320 24.59 11.07 12.62
C LEU A 320 25.52 11.78 13.62
N ASN A 321 24.98 12.03 14.82
CA ASN A 321 25.78 12.43 15.98
C ASN A 321 26.52 11.21 16.60
N ASP A 322 27.40 11.44 17.57
CA ASP A 322 28.23 10.36 18.14
C ASP A 322 27.41 9.31 18.92
N GLU A 323 26.31 9.72 19.56
CA GLU A 323 25.38 8.81 20.27
C GLU A 323 24.57 7.95 19.28
N GLU A 324 24.06 8.58 18.23
CA GLU A 324 23.35 7.94 17.12
C GLU A 324 24.24 6.94 16.38
N GLU A 325 25.51 7.29 16.16
CA GLU A 325 26.51 6.39 15.58
C GLU A 325 26.76 5.19 16.50
N GLN A 326 26.82 5.42 17.82
CA GLN A 326 26.96 4.35 18.80
C GLN A 326 25.73 3.41 18.80
N ASN A 327 24.50 3.95 18.76
CA ASN A 327 23.28 3.15 18.65
C ASN A 327 23.32 2.23 17.41
N MET A 328 23.83 2.74 16.29
CA MET A 328 23.97 1.95 15.06
C MET A 328 25.05 0.87 15.15
N VAL A 329 26.12 1.10 15.90
CA VAL A 329 27.13 0.07 16.20
C VAL A 329 26.52 -1.02 17.09
N ASP A 330 25.76 -0.64 18.12
CA ASP A 330 25.14 -1.57 19.07
C ASP A 330 24.11 -2.48 18.37
N TRP A 331 23.41 -1.96 17.35
CA TRP A 331 22.52 -2.73 16.49
C TRP A 331 23.21 -3.48 15.36
N SER A 332 24.54 -3.47 15.31
CA SER A 332 25.34 -4.11 14.24
C SER A 332 24.98 -3.61 12.83
N LEU A 333 24.49 -2.37 12.71
CA LEU A 333 24.26 -1.71 11.42
C LEU A 333 25.57 -1.13 10.87
N ILE A 334 26.38 -0.57 11.77
CA ILE A 334 27.76 -0.15 11.49
C ILE A 334 28.71 -1.24 12.00
N PRO A 335 29.79 -1.58 11.26
CA PRO A 335 30.81 -2.49 11.76
C PRO A 335 31.28 -2.12 13.16
N THR A 336 31.48 -3.15 13.99
CA THR A 336 31.92 -2.98 15.37
C THR A 336 33.29 -2.33 15.45
N ARG A 337 33.62 -1.77 16.62
CA ARG A 337 34.93 -1.13 16.88
C ARG A 337 36.14 -2.07 16.66
N SER A 338 35.91 -3.38 16.54
CA SER A 338 36.96 -4.33 16.15
C SER A 338 37.39 -4.21 14.68
N SER A 339 36.62 -3.53 13.82
CA SER A 339 37.03 -3.26 12.45
C SER A 339 38.19 -2.26 12.44
N ARG A 340 39.41 -2.75 12.19
CA ARG A 340 40.62 -1.90 12.18
C ARG A 340 40.65 -0.89 11.03
N LEU A 341 40.05 -1.23 9.89
CA LEU A 341 40.15 -0.43 8.67
C LEU A 341 38.87 0.35 8.37
N TRP A 342 37.70 -0.30 8.47
CA TRP A 342 36.45 0.32 8.04
C TRP A 342 36.10 1.59 8.83
N LEU A 343 36.16 1.52 10.17
CA LEU A 343 35.73 2.63 11.04
C LEU A 343 36.64 3.87 10.94
N PRO A 344 37.98 3.75 10.94
CA PRO A 344 38.85 4.90 10.69
C PRO A 344 38.64 5.52 9.30
N THR A 345 38.54 4.70 8.24
CA THR A 345 38.27 5.19 6.89
C THR A 345 36.91 5.88 6.79
N TYR A 346 35.89 5.35 7.47
CA TYR A 346 34.56 5.95 7.54
C TYR A 346 34.57 7.32 8.22
N ARG A 347 35.29 7.47 9.34
CA ARG A 347 35.40 8.75 10.04
C ARG A 347 36.12 9.80 9.18
N GLN A 348 37.21 9.44 8.53
CA GLN A 348 37.90 10.33 7.59
C GLN A 348 36.99 10.71 6.41
N PHE A 349 36.26 9.74 5.85
CA PHE A 349 35.29 9.97 4.79
C PHE A 349 34.14 10.91 5.23
N LYS A 350 33.64 10.76 6.47
CA LYS A 350 32.62 11.64 7.07
C LYS A 350 33.13 13.08 7.17
N GLU A 351 34.36 13.29 7.63
CA GLU A 351 34.95 14.63 7.73
C GLU A 351 35.22 15.25 6.35
N ASP A 352 35.76 14.48 5.40
CA ASP A 352 36.00 14.97 4.05
C ASP A 352 34.69 15.36 3.35
N ALA A 353 33.63 14.56 3.52
CA ALA A 353 32.32 14.83 2.95
C ALA A 353 31.62 16.06 3.56
N ARG A 354 31.99 16.48 4.77
CA ARG A 354 31.52 17.76 5.35
C ARG A 354 32.11 18.96 4.63
N HIS A 355 33.34 18.85 4.12
CA HIS A 355 34.03 19.92 3.41
C HIS A 355 33.74 19.89 1.91
N ASP A 356 33.64 18.70 1.31
CA ASP A 356 33.38 18.51 -0.10
C ASP A 356 32.35 17.38 -0.36
N PRO A 357 31.10 17.72 -0.70
CA PRO A 357 30.06 16.74 -1.05
C PRO A 357 30.38 15.88 -2.27
N SER A 358 31.31 16.29 -3.15
CA SER A 358 31.71 15.51 -4.33
C SER A 358 32.36 14.16 -3.95
N VAL A 359 32.91 14.09 -2.74
CA VAL A 359 33.57 12.91 -2.18
C VAL A 359 32.60 11.75 -1.96
N LEU A 360 31.29 12.00 -1.85
CA LEU A 360 30.28 10.99 -1.48
C LEU A 360 30.28 9.73 -2.36
N ASP A 361 30.70 9.83 -3.61
CA ASP A 361 30.75 8.70 -4.56
C ASP A 361 32.09 7.92 -4.53
N THR A 362 33.06 8.37 -3.73
CA THR A 362 34.42 7.80 -3.71
C THR A 362 34.65 6.71 -2.65
N TRP A 363 33.64 6.40 -1.83
CA TRP A 363 33.76 5.46 -0.70
C TRP A 363 34.38 4.12 -1.09
N GLY A 364 33.94 3.51 -2.20
CA GLY A 364 34.43 2.20 -2.63
C GLY A 364 35.93 2.18 -2.93
N ASN A 365 36.45 3.25 -3.54
CA ASN A 365 37.88 3.37 -3.85
C ASN A 365 38.70 3.61 -2.58
N ARG A 366 38.20 4.46 -1.67
CA ARG A 366 38.86 4.76 -0.38
C ARG A 366 39.00 3.52 0.49
N LEU A 367 37.93 2.72 0.59
CA LEU A 367 37.96 1.50 1.37
C LEU A 367 38.93 0.48 0.74
N ARG A 368 38.92 0.34 -0.59
CA ARG A 368 39.87 -0.56 -1.29
C ARG A 368 41.32 -0.15 -1.02
N GLN A 369 41.63 1.13 -1.16
CA GLN A 369 42.98 1.65 -0.91
C GLN A 369 43.43 1.38 0.54
N ALA A 370 42.55 1.57 1.52
CA ALA A 370 42.85 1.28 2.92
C ALA A 370 43.21 -0.20 3.16
N TYR A 371 42.57 -1.13 2.45
CA TYR A 371 42.93 -2.56 2.50
C TYR A 371 44.27 -2.84 1.83
N GLU A 372 44.54 -2.27 0.65
CA GLU A 372 45.81 -2.44 -0.05
C GLU A 372 47.00 -1.90 0.76
N ASP A 373 46.81 -0.78 1.45
CA ASP A 373 47.84 -0.17 2.29
C ASP A 373 48.11 -0.99 3.57
N ASP A 374 47.07 -1.58 4.18
CA ASP A 374 47.21 -2.50 5.32
C ASP A 374 47.93 -3.80 4.93
N GLU A 375 47.59 -4.37 3.75
CA GLU A 375 48.26 -5.56 3.23
C GLU A 375 49.75 -5.31 2.98
N ARG A 376 50.11 -4.16 2.40
CA ARG A 376 51.51 -3.74 2.22
C ARG A 376 52.24 -3.56 3.55
N ALA A 377 51.58 -2.96 4.55
CA ALA A 377 52.17 -2.77 5.87
C ALA A 377 52.42 -4.11 6.59
N GLN A 378 51.50 -5.07 6.47
CA GLN A 378 51.67 -6.41 7.03
C GLN A 378 52.80 -7.18 6.32
N ALA A 379 52.89 -7.08 4.98
CA ALA A 379 53.98 -7.70 4.22
C ALA A 379 55.34 -7.12 4.58
N ALA A 380 55.43 -5.80 4.78
CA ALA A 380 56.65 -5.13 5.21
C ALA A 380 57.07 -5.50 6.65
N ALA A 381 56.11 -5.80 7.54
CA ALA A 381 56.38 -6.21 8.92
C ALA A 381 56.78 -7.71 9.05
N ALA A 382 56.52 -8.51 8.02
CA ALA A 382 56.88 -9.93 7.97
C ALA A 382 58.28 -10.19 7.37
N LEU A 383 58.85 -9.19 6.70
CA LEU A 383 60.24 -9.14 6.22
C LEU A 383 61.14 -8.55 7.31
#